data_AF-A0A9Q7TJP8-F1
#
_entry.id   AF-A0A9Q7TJP8-F1
#
_cell.length_a   1.000
_cell.length_b   1.000
_cell.length_c   1.000
_cell.angle_alpha   90.00
_cell.angle_beta   90.00
_cell.angle_gamma   90.00
#
_symmetry.space_group_name_H-M   'P 1'
#
loop_
_entity.id
_entity.type
_entity.pdbx_description
1 polymer ?
#
loop_
_entity_poly.entity_id
_entity_poly.type
_entity_poly.pdbx_seq_one_letter_code
_entity_poly.pdbx_strand_id
1 'polypeptide(L)'
;MTEPLASTSIQTRLTTTFPETAHLTRQDLQALASDDYIPPPPSQSQTQTAAPDQPPSESMTPDQAFFEAFFHSLPQTQLLYRSHADLLRLNESKASRNLERQPELESLRSETLTLFNRAKSFESEWTRLEPQLIEAQKRFNPSALHFNLTQSASKLNDRSEELANAFVEGLPYLKDGTGTAEEGVLDDASFVRRYKQQRLLHHKRRLIADRWARGQVHWTD
;
A
#
# COMPACT_ATOMS: atom_id res chain seq x y z
N MET A 1 4.44 10.35 40.09
CA MET A 1 3.00 10.04 40.24
C MET A 1 2.59 9.26 39.02
N THR A 2 2.34 7.96 39.18
CA THR A 2 1.98 7.02 38.11
C THR A 2 0.47 7.08 37.88
N GLU A 3 0.05 7.50 36.69
CA GLU A 3 -1.36 7.48 36.30
C GLU A 3 -1.83 6.04 36.04
N PRO A 4 -3.02 5.64 36.52
CA PRO A 4 -3.64 4.38 36.12
C PRO A 4 -4.33 4.55 34.76
N LEU A 5 -3.91 3.75 33.78
CA LEU A 5 -4.57 3.62 32.47
C LEU A 5 -6.02 3.16 32.67
N ALA A 6 -6.96 4.00 32.24
CA ALA A 6 -8.38 3.69 32.20
C ALA A 6 -8.66 2.55 31.22
N SER A 7 -9.01 1.38 31.74
CA SER A 7 -9.52 0.24 30.97
C SER A 7 -10.86 0.61 30.32
N THR A 8 -10.82 1.03 29.06
CA THR A 8 -12.03 1.36 28.29
C THR A 8 -12.71 0.06 27.87
N SER A 9 -13.88 -0.24 28.41
CA SER A 9 -14.67 -1.43 28.08
C SER A 9 -15.31 -1.28 26.70
N ILE A 10 -14.65 -1.83 25.67
CA ILE A 10 -15.21 -1.88 24.32
C ILE A 10 -16.37 -2.89 24.33
N GLN A 11 -17.61 -2.40 24.24
CA GLN A 11 -18.80 -3.23 24.07
C GLN A 11 -18.80 -3.85 22.66
N THR A 12 -18.48 -5.13 22.58
CA THR A 12 -18.59 -5.94 21.36
C THR A 12 -19.74 -6.94 21.48
N ARG A 13 -20.21 -7.51 20.34
CA ARG A 13 -21.23 -8.57 20.37
C ARG A 13 -20.84 -9.74 21.29
N LEU A 14 -19.54 -10.03 21.40
CA LEU A 14 -19.01 -11.04 22.32
C LEU A 14 -19.31 -10.69 23.79
N THR A 15 -19.09 -9.43 24.19
CA THR A 15 -19.35 -8.96 25.56
C THR A 15 -20.84 -8.93 25.92
N THR A 16 -21.74 -8.83 24.93
CA THR A 16 -23.19 -8.86 25.17
C THR A 16 -23.76 -10.27 25.28
N THR A 17 -23.16 -11.25 24.59
CA THR A 17 -23.66 -12.64 24.58
C THR A 17 -23.06 -13.48 25.71
N PHE A 18 -21.88 -13.12 26.21
CA PHE A 18 -21.17 -13.84 27.27
C PHE A 18 -20.62 -12.88 28.34
N PRO A 19 -21.49 -12.28 29.16
CA PRO A 19 -21.09 -11.25 30.13
C PRO A 19 -20.08 -11.77 31.17
N GLU A 20 -20.17 -13.04 31.56
CA GLU A 20 -19.25 -13.68 32.50
C GLU A 20 -17.81 -13.75 31.98
N THR A 21 -17.63 -13.79 30.65
CA THR A 21 -16.30 -13.83 30.03
C THR A 21 -15.79 -12.47 29.56
N ALA A 22 -16.62 -11.43 29.67
CA ALA A 22 -16.31 -10.09 29.16
C ALA A 22 -15.20 -9.38 29.96
N HIS A 23 -15.00 -9.77 31.22
CA HIS A 23 -13.99 -9.21 32.12
C HIS A 23 -12.63 -9.93 32.01
N LEU A 24 -12.59 -11.09 31.34
CA LEU A 24 -11.38 -11.88 31.18
C LEU A 24 -10.46 -11.21 30.16
N THR A 25 -9.18 -11.12 30.50
CA THR A 25 -8.19 -10.63 29.54
C THR A 25 -7.97 -11.66 28.45
N ARG A 26 -7.42 -11.23 27.30
CA ARG A 26 -7.09 -12.14 26.19
C ARG A 26 -6.20 -13.31 26.64
N GLN A 27 -5.33 -13.06 27.62
CA GLN A 27 -4.44 -14.07 28.19
C GLN A 27 -5.21 -15.09 29.02
N ASP A 28 -6.22 -14.66 29.79
CA ASP A 28 -7.08 -15.55 30.57
C ASP A 28 -7.98 -16.43 29.69
N LEU A 29 -8.50 -15.87 28.59
CA LEU A 29 -9.27 -16.63 27.59
C LEU A 29 -8.40 -17.67 26.88
N GLN A 30 -7.14 -17.34 26.61
CA GLN A 30 -6.19 -18.28 26.04
C GLN A 30 -5.81 -19.38 27.04
N ALA A 31 -5.69 -19.03 28.32
CA ALA A 31 -5.44 -19.99 29.41
C ALA A 31 -6.63 -20.95 29.64
N LEU A 32 -7.87 -20.49 29.46
CA LEU A 32 -9.08 -21.35 29.50
C LEU A 32 -9.21 -22.27 28.28
N ALA A 33 -8.62 -21.90 27.14
CA ALA A 33 -8.65 -22.68 25.90
C ALA A 33 -7.55 -23.75 25.84
N SER A 34 -6.48 -23.59 26.63
CA SER A 34 -5.45 -24.59 26.87
C SER A 34 -5.79 -25.43 28.11
N ASP A 35 -5.64 -26.75 28.05
CA ASP A 35 -5.84 -27.70 29.17
C ASP A 35 -4.90 -27.48 30.39
N ASP A 36 -4.08 -26.42 30.39
CA ASP A 36 -3.11 -26.07 31.45
C ASP A 36 -3.71 -25.16 32.56
N TYR A 37 -5.03 -25.02 32.64
CA TYR A 37 -5.65 -24.24 33.70
C TYR A 37 -5.51 -24.95 35.07
N ILE A 38 -4.50 -24.53 35.84
CA ILE A 38 -4.42 -24.79 37.28
C ILE A 38 -5.16 -23.65 37.98
N PRO A 39 -6.40 -23.86 38.48
CA PRO A 39 -7.08 -22.83 39.24
C PRO A 39 -6.24 -22.43 40.46
N PRO A 40 -6.19 -21.13 40.83
CA PRO A 40 -5.68 -20.76 42.14
C PRO A 40 -6.54 -21.46 43.20
N PRO A 41 -5.92 -21.99 44.27
CA PRO A 41 -6.66 -22.75 45.26
C PRO A 41 -7.76 -21.87 45.85
N PRO A 42 -9.00 -22.38 46.01
CA PRO A 42 -10.00 -21.67 46.78
C PRO A 42 -9.43 -21.44 48.18
N SER A 43 -9.53 -20.21 48.68
CA SER A 43 -9.17 -19.82 50.04
C SER A 43 -9.70 -20.86 51.03
N GLN A 44 -8.79 -21.71 51.51
CA GLN A 44 -9.10 -22.76 52.47
C GLN A 44 -9.51 -22.11 53.78
N SER A 45 -10.78 -22.27 54.14
CA SER A 45 -11.11 -22.49 55.54
C SER A 45 -11.11 -24.01 55.75
N GLN A 46 -9.97 -24.52 56.25
CA GLN A 46 -9.79 -25.74 57.08
C GLN A 46 -10.42 -27.06 56.56
N THR A 47 -9.70 -28.17 56.37
CA THR A 47 -8.76 -28.84 57.30
C THR A 47 -7.90 -29.87 56.56
N GLN A 48 -6.61 -29.85 56.91
CA GLN A 48 -5.53 -30.86 56.82
C GLN A 48 -5.87 -32.29 56.33
N THR A 49 -5.09 -32.83 55.38
CA THR A 49 -3.90 -33.69 55.64
C THR A 49 -3.19 -34.13 54.34
N ALA A 50 -1.86 -34.00 54.34
CA ALA A 50 -0.78 -34.76 53.67
C ALA A 50 -0.91 -35.33 52.23
N ALA A 51 0.05 -34.96 51.37
CA ALA A 51 0.52 -35.75 50.21
C ALA A 51 1.26 -37.04 50.69
N PRO A 52 1.37 -38.17 49.93
CA PRO A 52 1.89 -38.23 48.55
C PRO A 52 1.25 -39.30 47.61
N ASP A 53 1.62 -39.25 46.31
CA ASP A 53 1.56 -40.31 45.26
C ASP A 53 0.21 -41.01 44.92
N GLN A 54 -0.03 -41.23 43.61
CA GLN A 54 -1.23 -41.85 43.01
C GLN A 54 -1.70 -43.18 43.67
N PRO A 55 -2.94 -43.66 43.40
CA PRO A 55 -4.23 -42.99 43.24
C PRO A 55 -5.28 -43.57 44.23
N PRO A 56 -6.40 -42.88 44.49
CA PRO A 56 -7.63 -43.60 44.79
C PRO A 56 -8.66 -43.24 43.73
N SER A 57 -9.02 -44.21 42.90
CA SER A 57 -10.42 -44.28 42.46
C SER A 57 -11.22 -44.30 43.76
N GLU A 58 -11.78 -43.16 44.16
CA GLU A 58 -12.66 -43.07 45.32
C GLU A 58 -13.71 -44.16 45.13
N SER A 59 -13.60 -45.22 45.92
CA SER A 59 -14.54 -46.32 45.89
C SER A 59 -15.85 -45.73 46.38
N MET A 60 -16.71 -45.35 45.44
CA MET A 60 -18.04 -44.84 45.72
C MET A 60 -18.68 -45.75 46.76
N THR A 61 -19.10 -45.17 47.87
CA THR A 61 -19.92 -45.91 48.83
C THR A 61 -21.11 -46.48 48.04
N PRO A 62 -21.57 -47.71 48.36
CA PRO A 62 -22.63 -48.35 47.58
C PRO A 62 -23.84 -47.44 47.40
N ASP A 63 -24.20 -46.65 48.43
CA ASP A 63 -25.28 -45.66 48.37
C ASP A 63 -25.03 -44.51 47.38
N GLN A 64 -23.79 -44.03 47.26
CA GLN A 64 -23.40 -43.02 46.27
C GLN A 64 -23.52 -43.57 44.85
N ALA A 65 -23.04 -44.80 44.64
CA ALA A 65 -23.13 -45.48 43.35
C ALA A 65 -24.59 -45.78 42.96
N PHE A 66 -25.44 -46.16 43.91
CA PHE A 66 -26.88 -46.33 43.68
C PHE A 66 -27.57 -45.01 43.33
N PHE A 67 -27.23 -43.92 44.03
CA PHE A 67 -27.78 -42.60 43.74
C PHE A 67 -27.37 -42.11 42.34
N GLU A 68 -26.10 -42.27 41.95
CA GLU A 68 -25.65 -41.92 40.60
C GLU A 68 -26.29 -42.80 39.54
N ALA A 69 -26.37 -44.11 39.75
CA ALA A 69 -27.06 -45.01 38.82
C ALA A 69 -28.53 -44.62 38.64
N PHE A 70 -29.23 -44.26 39.72
CA PHE A 70 -30.59 -43.74 39.67
C PHE A 70 -30.65 -42.38 38.95
N PHE A 71 -29.73 -41.47 39.25
CA PHE A 71 -29.68 -40.14 38.63
C PHE A 71 -29.41 -40.22 37.12
N HIS A 72 -28.50 -41.07 36.67
CA HIS A 72 -28.25 -41.34 35.24
C HIS A 72 -29.34 -42.19 34.57
N SER A 73 -30.22 -42.83 35.36
CA SER A 73 -31.42 -43.49 34.84
C SER A 73 -32.56 -42.54 34.55
N LEU A 74 -32.54 -41.32 35.10
CA LEU A 74 -33.58 -40.32 34.86
C LEU A 74 -33.65 -39.95 33.36
N PRO A 75 -34.84 -39.90 32.75
CA PRO A 75 -34.96 -39.63 31.32
C PRO A 75 -34.42 -38.24 30.94
N GLN A 76 -34.57 -37.25 31.83
CA GLN A 76 -34.08 -35.88 31.61
C GLN A 76 -32.55 -35.81 31.56
N THR A 77 -31.85 -36.54 32.45
CA THR A 77 -30.38 -36.58 32.47
C THR A 77 -29.85 -37.33 31.26
N GLN A 78 -30.50 -38.44 30.86
CA GLN A 78 -30.16 -39.15 29.62
C GLN A 78 -30.33 -38.29 28.36
N LEU A 79 -31.40 -37.49 28.27
CA LEU A 79 -31.60 -36.54 27.17
C LEU A 79 -30.50 -35.48 27.15
N LEU A 80 -30.11 -34.96 28.32
CA LEU A 80 -29.00 -34.02 28.43
C LEU A 80 -27.69 -34.63 27.95
N TYR A 81 -27.34 -35.85 28.38
CA TYR A 81 -26.13 -36.54 27.89
C TYR A 81 -26.14 -36.75 26.38
N ARG A 82 -27.28 -37.13 25.81
CA ARG A 82 -27.43 -37.26 24.35
C ARG A 82 -27.22 -35.93 23.65
N SER A 83 -27.89 -34.87 24.09
CA SER A 83 -27.71 -33.54 23.50
C SER A 83 -26.27 -33.04 23.63
N HIS A 84 -25.61 -33.33 24.74
CA HIS A 84 -24.22 -32.97 24.97
C HIS A 84 -23.28 -33.73 24.04
N ALA A 85 -23.47 -35.05 23.90
CA ALA A 85 -22.71 -35.87 22.98
C ALA A 85 -22.90 -35.43 21.50
N ASP A 86 -24.12 -35.07 21.13
CA ASP A 86 -24.42 -34.54 19.79
C ASP A 86 -23.73 -33.19 19.56
N LEU A 87 -23.73 -32.29 20.54
CA LEU A 87 -23.01 -31.02 20.48
C LEU A 87 -21.50 -31.21 20.36
N LEU A 88 -20.92 -32.16 21.10
CA LEU A 88 -19.49 -32.49 20.99
C LEU A 88 -19.15 -32.99 19.59
N ARG A 89 -19.90 -33.96 19.05
CA ARG A 89 -19.72 -34.46 17.67
C ARG A 89 -19.83 -33.35 16.62
N LEU A 90 -20.81 -32.45 16.80
CA LEU A 90 -20.97 -31.29 15.92
C LEU A 90 -19.80 -30.31 16.05
N ASN A 91 -19.24 -30.13 17.24
CA ASN A 91 -18.06 -29.30 17.44
C ASN A 91 -16.82 -29.93 16.78
N GLU A 92 -16.58 -31.22 17.02
CA GLU A 92 -15.48 -31.98 16.42
C GLU A 92 -15.53 -31.93 14.89
N SER A 93 -16.71 -32.13 14.29
CA SER A 93 -16.87 -32.03 12.83
C SER A 93 -16.67 -30.61 12.28
N LYS A 94 -16.98 -29.57 13.06
CA LYS A 94 -16.66 -28.19 12.68
C LYS A 94 -15.18 -27.90 12.81
N ALA A 95 -14.54 -28.41 13.85
CA ALA A 95 -13.10 -28.29 14.06
C ALA A 95 -12.33 -29.00 12.94
N SER A 96 -12.71 -30.22 12.56
CA SER A 96 -12.09 -30.95 11.45
C SER A 96 -12.21 -30.18 10.14
N ARG A 97 -13.39 -29.67 9.81
CA ARG A 97 -13.61 -28.85 8.60
C ARG A 97 -12.87 -27.51 8.61
N ASN A 98 -12.55 -26.98 9.78
CA ASN A 98 -11.72 -25.77 9.88
C ASN A 98 -10.24 -26.11 9.69
N LEU A 99 -9.77 -27.21 10.30
CA LEU A 99 -8.40 -27.70 10.11
C LEU A 99 -8.13 -28.10 8.66
N GLU A 100 -9.09 -28.74 7.98
CA GLU A 100 -8.99 -29.09 6.56
C GLU A 100 -8.81 -27.86 5.66
N ARG A 101 -9.42 -26.73 6.01
CA ARG A 101 -9.37 -25.48 5.22
C ARG A 101 -8.22 -24.55 5.60
N GLN A 102 -7.62 -24.75 6.77
CA GLN A 102 -6.49 -23.98 7.23
C GLN A 102 -5.36 -23.85 6.19
N PRO A 103 -4.86 -24.92 5.53
CA PRO A 103 -3.73 -24.80 4.61
C PRO A 103 -4.05 -23.95 3.37
N GLU A 104 -5.26 -24.08 2.82
CA GLU A 104 -5.69 -23.27 1.67
C GLU A 104 -5.79 -21.79 2.04
N LEU A 105 -6.37 -21.49 3.21
CA LEU A 105 -6.48 -20.12 3.72
C LEU A 105 -5.11 -19.50 4.04
N GLU A 106 -4.18 -20.28 4.60
CA GLU A 106 -2.82 -19.83 4.86
C GLU A 106 -2.05 -19.60 3.56
N SER A 107 -2.21 -20.47 2.56
CA SER A 107 -1.67 -20.29 1.22
C SER A 107 -2.17 -18.98 0.61
N LEU A 108 -3.49 -18.77 0.58
CA LEU A 108 -4.10 -17.56 0.02
C LEU A 108 -3.67 -16.30 0.79
N ARG A 109 -3.55 -16.38 2.11
CA ARG A 109 -3.04 -15.28 2.94
C ARG A 109 -1.58 -14.96 2.59
N SER A 110 -0.75 -15.96 2.37
CA SER A 110 0.64 -15.75 1.98
C SER A 110 0.74 -15.10 0.59
N GLU A 111 -0.05 -15.58 -0.38
CA GLU A 111 -0.09 -15.04 -1.73
C GLU A 111 -0.56 -13.58 -1.73
N THR A 112 -1.68 -13.29 -1.08
CA THR A 112 -2.20 -11.92 -0.96
C THR A 112 -1.21 -10.98 -0.27
N LEU A 113 -0.49 -11.44 0.75
CA LEU A 113 0.57 -10.67 1.38
C LEU A 113 1.72 -10.39 0.41
N THR A 114 2.15 -11.37 -0.39
CA THR A 114 3.22 -11.16 -1.38
C THR A 114 2.81 -10.17 -2.47
N LEU A 115 1.59 -10.28 -3.00
CA LEU A 115 1.05 -9.36 -4.00
C LEU A 115 0.87 -7.96 -3.43
N PHE A 116 0.40 -7.84 -2.19
CA PHE A 116 0.28 -6.56 -1.51
C PHE A 116 1.66 -5.90 -1.31
N ASN A 117 2.66 -6.65 -0.84
CA ASN A 117 4.01 -6.13 -0.67
C ASN A 117 4.61 -5.67 -2.01
N ARG A 118 4.38 -6.42 -3.09
CA ARG A 118 4.79 -6.04 -4.44
C ARG A 118 4.08 -4.78 -4.94
N ALA A 119 2.78 -4.65 -4.68
CA ALA A 119 2.06 -3.43 -5.02
C ALA A 119 2.61 -2.22 -4.23
N LYS A 120 2.92 -2.40 -2.94
CA LYS A 120 3.55 -1.38 -2.11
C LYS A 120 4.96 -1.00 -2.57
N SER A 121 5.75 -1.97 -3.05
CA SER A 121 7.05 -1.64 -3.64
C SER A 121 6.90 -0.80 -4.91
N PHE A 122 5.96 -1.16 -5.80
CA PHE A 122 5.69 -0.37 -7.00
C PHE A 122 5.13 1.02 -6.68
N GLU A 123 4.27 1.16 -5.66
CA GLU A 123 3.81 2.46 -5.19
C GLU A 123 4.99 3.33 -4.74
N SER A 124 5.94 2.75 -4.00
CA SER A 124 7.15 3.48 -3.59
C SER A 124 8.04 3.86 -4.78
N GLU A 125 8.21 2.96 -5.76
CA GLU A 125 8.99 3.24 -6.96
C GLU A 125 8.33 4.29 -7.85
N TRP A 126 6.99 4.29 -7.93
CA TRP A 126 6.20 5.23 -8.71
C TRP A 126 6.44 6.68 -8.23
N THR A 127 6.46 6.91 -6.92
CA THR A 127 6.73 8.25 -6.37
C THR A 127 8.08 8.81 -6.81
N ARG A 128 9.06 7.95 -7.12
CA ARG A 128 10.37 8.34 -7.65
C ARG A 128 10.36 8.49 -9.18
N LEU A 129 9.67 7.61 -9.90
CA LEU A 129 9.67 7.59 -11.37
C LEU A 129 8.76 8.66 -11.99
N GLU A 130 7.61 8.95 -11.36
CA GLU A 130 6.66 9.96 -11.82
C GLU A 130 7.30 11.34 -12.06
N PRO A 131 8.07 11.93 -11.13
CA PRO A 131 8.72 13.22 -11.38
C PRO A 131 9.74 13.15 -12.51
N GLN A 132 10.45 12.04 -12.68
CA GLN A 132 11.41 11.84 -13.78
C GLN A 132 10.69 11.80 -15.14
N LEU A 133 9.54 11.12 -15.19
CA LEU A 133 8.69 11.09 -16.38
C LEU A 133 8.13 12.47 -16.71
N ILE A 134 7.60 13.19 -15.70
CA ILE A 134 7.09 14.55 -15.87
C ILE A 134 8.20 15.49 -16.36
N GLU A 135 9.40 15.40 -15.80
CA GLU A 135 10.54 16.21 -16.21
C GLU A 135 10.96 15.91 -17.66
N ALA A 136 11.05 14.63 -18.03
CA ALA A 136 11.36 14.23 -19.39
C ALA A 136 10.29 14.71 -20.38
N GLN A 137 9.01 14.58 -20.02
CA GLN A 137 7.87 14.96 -20.85
C GLN A 137 7.68 16.48 -20.95
N LYS A 138 8.13 17.26 -19.96
CA LYS A 138 8.00 18.73 -19.93
C LYS A 138 8.52 19.39 -21.21
N ARG A 139 9.59 18.85 -21.81
CA ARG A 139 10.20 19.37 -23.05
C ARG A 139 9.35 19.11 -24.30
N PHE A 140 8.55 18.06 -24.27
CA PHE A 140 7.69 17.61 -25.37
C PHE A 140 6.24 18.04 -25.21
N ASN A 141 5.90 18.73 -24.10
CA ASN A 141 4.58 19.31 -23.92
C ASN A 141 4.29 20.30 -25.07
N PRO A 142 3.10 20.24 -25.71
CA PRO A 142 2.74 21.15 -26.80
C PRO A 142 3.00 22.63 -26.49
N SER A 143 2.73 23.07 -25.27
CA SER A 143 2.99 24.45 -24.84
C SER A 143 4.49 24.78 -24.78
N ALA A 144 5.31 23.83 -24.33
CA ALA A 144 6.76 23.99 -24.29
C ALA A 144 7.36 24.01 -25.71
N LEU A 145 6.87 23.14 -26.60
CA LEU A 145 7.27 23.12 -28.01
C LEU A 145 6.88 24.43 -28.73
N HIS A 146 5.67 24.94 -28.51
CA HIS A 146 5.21 26.21 -29.06
C HIS A 146 6.04 27.40 -28.54
N PHE A 147 6.32 27.42 -27.23
CA PHE A 147 7.20 28.41 -26.62
C PHE A 147 8.61 28.37 -27.22
N ASN A 148 9.22 27.18 -27.33
CA ASN A 148 10.53 26.99 -27.94
C ASN A 148 10.56 27.44 -29.40
N LEU A 149 9.51 27.16 -30.17
CA LEU A 149 9.38 27.62 -31.55
C LEU A 149 9.35 29.15 -31.62
N THR A 150 8.52 29.78 -30.79
CA THR A 150 8.39 31.25 -30.71
C THR A 150 9.71 31.89 -30.28
N GLN A 151 10.34 31.38 -29.23
CA GLN A 151 11.64 31.86 -28.75
C GLN A 151 12.72 31.70 -29.82
N SER A 152 12.74 30.59 -30.56
CA SER A 152 13.69 30.36 -31.64
C SER A 152 13.48 31.29 -32.84
N ALA A 153 12.26 31.78 -33.06
CA ALA A 153 11.96 32.79 -34.06
C ALA A 153 12.50 34.15 -33.60
N SER A 154 12.24 34.56 -32.35
CA SER A 154 12.79 35.81 -31.78
C SER A 154 14.33 35.82 -31.82
N LYS A 155 14.98 34.73 -31.40
CA LYS A 155 16.46 34.60 -31.48
C LYS A 155 17.00 34.73 -32.91
N LEU A 156 16.27 34.22 -33.92
CA LEU A 156 16.65 34.40 -35.32
C LEU A 156 16.46 35.84 -35.79
N ASN A 157 15.42 36.52 -35.30
CA ASN A 157 15.21 37.93 -35.58
C ASN A 157 16.39 38.74 -35.03
N ASP A 158 16.68 38.62 -33.74
CA ASP A 158 17.73 39.37 -33.07
C ASP A 158 19.08 39.13 -33.73
N ARG A 159 19.41 37.87 -34.03
CA ARG A 159 20.63 37.50 -34.76
C ARG A 159 20.71 38.09 -36.16
N SER A 160 19.59 38.18 -36.87
CA SER A 160 19.56 38.79 -38.20
C SER A 160 19.73 40.31 -38.15
N GLU A 161 19.21 40.96 -37.10
CA GLU A 161 19.47 42.39 -36.85
C GLU A 161 20.92 42.63 -36.46
N GLU A 162 21.49 41.82 -35.57
CA GLU A 162 22.92 41.88 -35.21
C GLU A 162 23.81 41.74 -36.45
N LEU A 163 23.49 40.79 -37.33
CA LEU A 163 24.21 40.58 -38.59
C LEU A 163 24.06 41.78 -39.55
N ALA A 164 22.89 42.42 -39.59
CA ALA A 164 22.68 43.64 -40.38
C ALA A 164 23.47 44.84 -39.82
N ASN A 165 23.43 45.03 -38.50
CA ASN A 165 24.16 46.11 -37.83
C ASN A 165 25.67 45.94 -38.01
N ALA A 166 26.19 44.72 -37.84
CA ALA A 166 27.61 44.43 -38.06
C ALA A 166 28.04 44.73 -39.50
N PHE A 167 27.20 44.46 -40.50
CA PHE A 167 27.47 44.81 -41.90
C PHE A 167 27.56 46.32 -42.12
N VAL A 168 26.61 47.08 -41.57
CA VAL A 168 26.55 48.54 -41.72
C VAL A 168 27.72 49.22 -41.00
N GLU A 169 28.11 48.71 -39.83
CA GLU A 169 29.19 49.25 -39.00
C GLU A 169 30.58 48.76 -39.42
N GLY A 170 30.66 47.82 -40.38
CA GLY A 170 31.92 47.21 -40.82
C GLY A 170 32.61 46.37 -39.74
N LEU A 171 31.85 45.88 -38.76
CA LEU A 171 32.37 45.09 -37.65
C LEU A 171 32.58 43.62 -38.04
N PRO A 172 33.56 42.92 -37.42
CA PRO A 172 33.73 41.49 -37.61
C PRO A 172 32.48 40.72 -37.15
N TYR A 173 32.05 39.76 -37.96
CA TYR A 173 30.86 38.96 -37.65
C TYR A 173 31.14 37.90 -36.59
N LEU A 174 30.21 37.74 -35.66
CA LEU A 174 30.24 36.67 -34.67
C LEU A 174 30.11 35.30 -35.37
N LYS A 175 31.04 34.38 -35.08
CA LYS A 175 31.07 33.03 -35.70
C LYS A 175 29.73 32.34 -35.54
N ASP A 176 29.29 31.68 -36.61
CA ASP A 176 28.17 30.76 -36.52
C ASP A 176 28.49 29.68 -35.47
N GLY A 177 27.54 29.36 -34.58
CA GLY A 177 27.70 28.38 -33.48
C GLY A 177 28.10 26.96 -33.90
N THR A 178 28.32 26.73 -35.19
CA THR A 178 28.93 25.54 -35.81
C THR A 178 30.45 25.60 -35.91
N GLY A 179 31.11 26.72 -35.56
CA GLY A 179 32.58 26.82 -35.47
C GLY A 179 33.33 26.75 -36.81
N THR A 180 32.63 26.66 -37.94
CA THR A 180 33.22 26.43 -39.28
C THR A 180 33.42 27.69 -40.12
N ALA A 181 33.09 28.88 -39.62
CA ALA A 181 33.28 30.13 -40.33
C ALA A 181 34.56 30.83 -39.85
N GLU A 182 35.50 31.03 -40.78
CA GLU A 182 36.69 31.85 -40.57
C GLU A 182 36.28 33.29 -40.20
N GLU A 183 37.01 33.86 -39.25
CA GLU A 183 36.82 35.22 -38.76
C GLU A 183 37.36 36.18 -39.81
N GLY A 184 36.48 36.78 -40.59
CA GLY A 184 36.85 37.69 -41.67
C GLY A 184 35.73 38.64 -42.02
N VAL A 185 36.09 39.80 -42.58
CA VAL A 185 35.14 40.74 -43.20
C VAL A 185 34.40 39.96 -44.29
N LEU A 186 33.12 39.68 -44.08
CA LEU A 186 32.31 38.96 -45.07
C LEU A 186 32.20 39.81 -46.34
N ASP A 187 32.49 39.19 -47.48
CA ASP A 187 32.14 39.72 -48.80
C ASP A 187 30.62 39.95 -48.91
N ASP A 188 30.19 40.97 -49.66
CA ASP A 188 28.78 41.39 -49.79
C ASP A 188 27.87 40.20 -50.16
N ALA A 189 28.35 39.31 -51.03
CA ALA A 189 27.63 38.12 -51.46
C ALA A 189 27.38 37.13 -50.31
N SER A 190 28.29 37.06 -49.34
CA SER A 190 28.19 36.17 -48.18
C SER A 190 27.26 36.74 -47.11
N PHE A 191 27.26 38.06 -46.91
CA PHE A 191 26.28 38.76 -46.07
C PHE A 191 24.85 38.51 -46.57
N VAL A 192 24.59 38.81 -47.85
CA VAL A 192 23.26 38.65 -48.45
C VAL A 192 22.75 37.22 -48.31
N ARG A 193 23.63 36.22 -48.52
CA ARG A 193 23.29 34.81 -48.39
C ARG A 193 22.88 34.45 -46.96
N ARG A 194 23.68 34.81 -45.96
CA ARG A 194 23.41 34.50 -44.54
C ARG A 194 22.19 35.24 -44.02
N TYR A 195 22.05 36.53 -44.33
CA TYR A 195 20.90 37.33 -43.93
C TYR A 195 19.59 36.76 -44.50
N LYS A 196 19.57 36.46 -45.81
CA LYS A 196 18.40 35.87 -46.47
C LYS A 196 18.03 34.51 -45.86
N GLN A 197 19.02 33.67 -45.56
CA GLN A 197 18.79 32.38 -44.91
C GLN A 197 18.16 32.54 -43.52
N GLN A 198 18.69 33.43 -42.68
CA GLN A 198 18.17 33.68 -41.34
C GLN A 198 16.74 34.25 -41.37
N ARG A 199 16.47 35.24 -42.23
CA ARG A 199 15.15 35.84 -42.40
C ARG A 199 14.12 34.86 -42.93
N LEU A 200 14.48 34.02 -43.91
CA LEU A 200 13.60 32.97 -44.43
C LEU A 200 13.20 32.00 -43.31
N LEU A 201 14.18 31.54 -42.52
CA LEU A 201 13.91 30.65 -41.39
C LEU A 201 13.06 31.33 -40.30
N HIS A 202 13.32 32.60 -39.99
CA HIS A 202 12.51 33.39 -39.07
C HIS A 202 11.04 33.43 -39.52
N HIS A 203 10.77 33.84 -40.76
CA HIS A 203 9.40 33.94 -41.28
C HIS A 203 8.71 32.57 -41.33
N LYS A 204 9.43 31.50 -41.71
CA LYS A 204 8.89 30.14 -41.67
C LYS A 204 8.46 29.74 -40.26
N ARG A 205 9.32 29.96 -39.25
CA ARG A 205 9.02 29.63 -37.85
C ARG A 205 7.90 30.49 -37.29
N ARG A 206 7.88 31.79 -37.59
CA ARG A 206 6.81 32.72 -37.19
C ARG A 206 5.45 32.28 -37.74
N LEU A 207 5.39 31.95 -39.03
CA LEU A 207 4.17 31.50 -39.69
C LEU A 207 3.65 30.19 -39.08
N ILE A 208 4.53 29.24 -38.77
CA ILE A 208 4.16 27.99 -38.08
C ILE A 208 3.68 28.29 -36.65
N ALA A 209 4.36 29.17 -35.92
CA ALA A 209 3.97 29.55 -34.56
C ALA A 209 2.60 30.23 -34.52
N ASP A 210 2.30 31.09 -35.50
CA ASP A 210 1.02 31.79 -35.62
C ASP A 210 -0.11 30.81 -36.00
N ARG A 211 0.16 29.85 -36.90
CA ARG A 211 -0.79 28.76 -37.22
C ARG A 211 -1.07 27.87 -36.02
N TRP A 212 -0.03 27.56 -35.22
CA TRP A 212 -0.18 26.81 -33.98
C TRP A 212 -1.05 27.56 -32.99
N ALA A 213 -0.77 28.86 -32.75
CA ALA A 213 -1.56 29.69 -31.84
C ALA A 213 -3.05 29.76 -32.23
N ARG A 214 -3.37 29.61 -33.52
CA ARG A 214 -4.75 29.55 -34.05
C ARG A 214 -5.37 28.16 -34.03
N GLY A 215 -4.66 27.14 -33.54
CA GLY A 215 -5.13 25.75 -33.53
C GLY A 215 -5.21 25.10 -34.93
N GLN A 216 -4.52 25.65 -35.93
CA GLN A 216 -4.56 25.18 -37.32
C GLN A 216 -3.45 24.17 -37.65
N VAL A 217 -2.69 23.73 -36.66
CA VAL A 217 -1.62 22.74 -36.83
C VAL A 217 -2.22 21.35 -36.65
N HIS A 218 -2.24 20.59 -37.74
CA HIS A 218 -2.62 19.19 -37.74
C HIS A 218 -1.34 18.37 -37.72
N TRP A 219 -1.13 17.60 -36.67
CA TRP A 219 -0.09 16.58 -36.64
C TRP A 219 -0.66 15.38 -37.41
N THR A 220 0.07 14.92 -38.42
CA THR A 220 -0.26 13.65 -39.07
C THR A 220 0.37 12.56 -38.21
N ASP A 221 -0.46 11.63 -37.73
CA ASP A 221 -0.02 10.46 -36.97
C ASP A 221 0.87 9.53 -37.83
#